data_AF-X0TCM2-F1
#
_entry.id   AF-X0TCM2-F1
#
_cell.length_a   1.000
_cell.length_b   1.000
_cell.length_c   1.000
_cell.angle_alpha   90.00
_cell.angle_beta   90.00
_cell.angle_gamma   90.00
#
_symmetry.space_group_name_H-M   'P 1'
#
loop_
_entity.id
_entity.type
_entity.pdbx_description
1 polymer ?
#
loop_
_entity_poly.entity_id
_entity_poly.type
_entity_poly.pdbx_seq_one_letter_code
_entity_poly.pdbx_strand_id
1 'polypeptide(L)' 'GSYQAYKQSGVVERKQWLATMDDRVRDEHAAMNGEKVGLDESFSNGLMFPGEPNCRCTVLPVIEKD' A
#
# COMPACT_ATOMS: atom_id res chain seq x y z
N GLY A 1 13.35 0.03 6.31
CA GLY A 1 11.89 0.31 6.37
C GLY A 1 11.12 -0.98 6.20
N SER A 2 9.84 -1.01 6.57
CA SER A 2 9.01 -2.23 6.65
C SER A 2 8.98 -3.05 5.35
N TYR A 3 9.07 -2.40 4.19
CA TYR A 3 9.14 -3.08 2.89
C TYR A 3 10.26 -4.13 2.80
N GLN A 4 11.48 -3.79 3.22
CA GLN A 4 12.61 -4.72 3.17
C GLN A 4 12.43 -5.87 4.17
N ALA A 5 11.78 -5.62 5.31
CA ALA A 5 11.44 -6.66 6.27
C ALA A 5 10.40 -7.64 5.70
N TYR A 6 9.42 -7.15 4.93
CA TYR A 6 8.45 -8.00 4.24
C TYR A 6 9.14 -8.94 3.25
N LYS A 7 10.02 -8.41 2.40
CA LYS A 7 10.78 -9.24 1.45
C LYS A 7 11.66 -10.27 2.15
N GLN A 8 12.35 -9.88 3.21
CA GLN A 8 13.22 -10.79 3.97
C GLN A 8 12.44 -11.87 4.73
N SER A 9 11.21 -11.57 5.17
CA SER A 9 10.39 -12.53 5.91
C SER A 9 9.96 -13.73 5.07
N GLY A 10 9.75 -13.53 3.76
CA GLY A 10 9.13 -14.53 2.88
C GLY A 10 7.67 -14.86 3.22
N VAL A 11 7.05 -14.16 4.18
CA VAL A 11 5.67 -14.41 4.65
C VAL A 11 4.66 -13.47 3.98
N VAL A 12 5.09 -12.25 3.65
CA VAL A 12 4.22 -11.26 3.01
C VAL A 12 4.35 -11.42 1.50
N GLU A 13 3.25 -11.69 0.82
CA GLU A 13 3.24 -11.90 -0.63
C GLU A 13 2.78 -10.65 -1.38
N ARG A 14 1.88 -9.89 -0.77
CA ARG A 14 1.23 -8.72 -1.36
C ARG A 14 1.22 -7.54 -0.41
N LYS A 15 1.01 -6.36 -0.99
CA LYS A 15 0.81 -5.11 -0.27
C LYS A 15 -0.54 -4.51 -0.64
N GLN A 16 -1.21 -3.93 0.35
CA GLN A 16 -2.51 -3.26 0.17
C GLN A 16 -2.38 -1.77 0.43
N TRP A 17 -2.95 -0.93 -0.43
CA TRP A 17 -3.07 0.50 -0.20
C TRP A 17 -4.14 0.78 0.86
N LEU A 18 -3.77 1.52 1.91
CA LEU A 18 -4.68 1.98 2.94
C LEU A 18 -4.75 3.51 2.92
N ALA A 19 -5.87 4.04 2.47
CA ALA A 19 -6.16 5.47 2.50
C ALA A 19 -6.75 5.88 3.85
N THR A 20 -6.56 7.15 4.25
CA THR A 20 -7.13 7.68 5.50
C THR A 20 -8.66 7.82 5.46
N MET A 21 -9.25 7.92 4.26
CA MET A 21 -10.70 8.01 4.03
C MET A 21 -11.40 9.13 4.82
N ASP A 22 -10.76 10.30 4.94
CA ASP A 22 -11.36 11.53 5.46
C ASP A 22 -11.56 12.59 4.36
N ASP A 23 -12.07 13.77 4.71
CA ASP A 23 -12.32 14.88 3.79
C ASP A 23 -11.04 15.52 3.22
N ARG A 24 -9.85 15.09 3.68
CA ARG A 24 -8.55 15.63 3.29
C ARG A 24 -7.74 14.68 2.42
N VAL A 25 -8.20 13.44 2.21
CA VAL A 25 -7.56 12.54 1.24
C VAL A 25 -7.93 12.97 -0.18
N ARG A 26 -6.97 12.89 -1.12
CA ARG A 26 -7.26 13.16 -2.54
C ARG A 26 -8.15 12.06 -3.08
N ASP A 27 -9.10 12.40 -3.95
CA ASP A 27 -10.06 11.44 -4.51
C ASP A 27 -9.38 10.25 -5.18
N GLU A 28 -8.27 10.48 -5.89
CA GLU A 28 -7.47 9.43 -6.51
C GLU A 28 -6.91 8.43 -5.48
N HIS A 29 -6.45 8.91 -4.32
CA HIS A 29 -5.93 8.04 -3.26
C HIS A 29 -7.05 7.31 -2.52
N ALA A 30 -8.22 7.94 -2.39
CA ALA A 30 -9.41 7.28 -1.84
C ALA A 30 -9.88 6.15 -2.77
N ALA A 31 -9.85 6.35 -4.09
CA ALA A 31 -10.21 5.35 -5.08
C ALA A 31 -9.29 4.12 -5.06
N MET A 32 -8.03 4.28 -4.65
CA MET A 32 -7.07 3.19 -4.48
C MET A 32 -7.23 2.41 -3.16
N ASN A 33 -8.08 2.86 -2.24
CA ASN A 33 -8.21 2.21 -0.94
C ASN A 33 -8.61 0.74 -1.08
N GLY A 34 -7.78 -0.15 -0.55
CA GLY A 34 -8.00 -1.60 -0.67
C GLY A 34 -7.34 -2.26 -1.88
N GLU A 35 -6.74 -1.48 -2.79
CA GLU A 35 -5.98 -2.03 -3.92
C GLU A 35 -4.85 -2.92 -3.40
N LYS A 36 -4.73 -4.13 -3.94
CA LYS A 36 -3.69 -5.11 -3.60
C LYS A 36 -2.84 -5.40 -4.83
N VAL A 37 -1.53 -5.29 -4.67
CA VAL A 37 -0.54 -5.62 -5.71
C VAL A 37 0.57 -6.48 -5.11
N GLY A 38 1.38 -7.14 -5.96
CA GLY A 38 2.58 -7.83 -5.52
C GLY A 38 3.55 -6.90 -4.79
N LEU A 39 4.43 -7.43 -3.93
CA LEU A 39 5.39 -6.60 -3.20
C LEU A 39 6.20 -5.68 -4.14
N ASP A 40 6.73 -6.25 -5.24
CA ASP A 40 7.55 -5.55 -6.24
C ASP A 40 6.74 -4.90 -7.37
N GLU A 41 5.41 -4.84 -7.26
CA GLU A 41 4.56 -4.21 -8.27
C GLU A 41 4.15 -2.79 -7.85
N SER A 42 3.96 -1.92 -8.85
CA SER A 42 3.34 -0.61 -8.63
C SER A 42 1.83 -0.76 -8.43
N PHE A 43 1.25 0.15 -7.65
CA PHE A 43 -0.19 0.36 -7.64
C PHE A 43 -0.67 0.99 -8.96
N SER A 44 -1.98 1.05 -9.15
CA SER A 44 -2.65 1.58 -10.34
C SER A 44 -2.26 3.02 -10.72
N ASN A 45 -1.79 3.83 -9.77
CA ASN A 45 -1.26 5.17 -10.00
C ASN A 45 0.24 5.20 -10.35
N GLY A 46 0.89 4.04 -10.49
CA GLY A 46 2.31 3.91 -10.82
C GLY A 46 3.25 3.97 -9.61
N LEU A 47 2.77 4.33 -8.42
CA LEU A 47 3.61 4.41 -7.21
C LEU A 47 3.86 3.03 -6.59
N MET A 48 5.03 2.86 -5.98
CA MET A 48 5.35 1.65 -5.20
C MET A 48 4.79 1.69 -3.78
N PHE A 49 4.60 2.89 -3.23
CA PHE A 49 4.09 3.16 -1.90
C PHE A 49 3.59 4.62 -1.83
N PRO A 50 2.65 4.96 -0.94
CA PRO A 50 2.33 6.35 -0.66
C PRO A 50 3.55 7.07 -0.07
N GLY A 51 3.79 8.31 -0.49
CA GLY A 51 4.92 9.09 0.02
C GLY A 51 4.99 10.54 -0.45
N GLU A 52 3.96 11.02 -1.16
CA GLU A 52 3.89 12.41 -1.59
C GLU A 52 3.76 13.38 -0.40
N PRO A 53 4.14 14.66 -0.56
CA PRO A 53 3.96 15.66 0.49
C PRO A 53 2.53 15.67 1.06
N ASN A 54 2.44 15.68 2.39
CA ASN A 54 1.21 15.65 3.17
C ASN A 54 0.32 14.40 2.98
N CYS A 55 0.81 13.36 2.29
CA CYS A 55 0.08 12.09 2.19
C CYS A 55 0.06 11.36 3.54
N ARG A 56 -1.13 10.90 3.95
CA ARG A 56 -1.36 10.10 5.17
C ARG A 56 -1.83 8.67 4.87
N CYS A 57 -1.78 8.27 3.60
CA CYS A 57 -2.01 6.88 3.22
C CYS A 57 -0.80 6.03 3.63
N THR A 58 -1.03 4.73 3.82
CA THR A 58 0.04 3.78 4.14
C THR A 58 -0.19 2.46 3.41
N VAL A 59 0.70 1.49 3.66
CA VAL A 59 0.62 0.15 3.10
C VAL A 59 0.45 -0.87 4.21
N LEU A 60 -0.53 -1.76 4.04
CA LEU A 60 -0.68 -2.95 4.88
C LEU A 60 0.00 -4.16 4.22
N PRO A 61 0.73 -4.99 4.98
CA PRO A 61 1.16 -6.30 4.49
C PRO A 61 -0.06 -7.22 4.34
N VAL A 62 -0.11 -7.97 3.24
CA VAL A 62 -1.12 -9.02 3.04
C VAL A 62 -0.42 -10.37 3.20
N ILE A 63 -0.91 -11.14 4.18
CA ILE A 63 -0.47 -12.50 4.48
C ILE A 63 -1.64 -13.42 4.14
N GLU A 64 -1.41 -14.47 3.38
CA GLU A 64 -2.43 -15.49 3.13
C GLU A 64 -2.58 -16.37 4.38
N LYS A 65 -3.81 -16.70 4.75
CA LYS A 65 -4.08 -17.72 5.77
C LYS A 65 -4.43 -19.00 5.04
N ASP A 66 -3.70 -20.07 5.38
CA ASP A 66 -4.10 -21.45 5.07
C ASP A 66 -5.47 -21.79 5.69
#